data_AF-A0A0B6YMM2-F1
#
_entry.id   AF-A0A0B6YMM2-F1
#
_cell.length_a   1.000
_cell.length_b   1.000
_cell.length_c   1.000
_cell.angle_alpha   90.00
_cell.angle_beta   90.00
_cell.angle_gamma   90.00
#
_symmetry.space_group_name_H-M   'P 1'
#
loop_
_entity.id
_entity.type
_entity.pdbx_description
1 polymer ?
#
loop_
_entity_poly.entity_id
_entity_poly.type
_entity_poly.pdbx_seq_one_letter_code
_entity_poly.pdbx_strand_id
1 'polypeptide(L)'
;GMFIDYEKGDFKKPLINERKWVKNDFNFDDVSNGMLTLFTVSTFEGWPRLLYNSIDSHSEGMGPIQDNKPAVAIFYFIFIIVIAFFMMNIFVGFVIVTFQNEGEQEYKNCELDKNQRKCIEFALKVKPIRRYIPKA
;
A
#
# COMPACT_ATOMS: atom_id res chain seq x y z
N GLY A 1 -7.00 -40.54 -5.33
CA GLY A 1 -5.83 -41.42 -5.07
C GLY A 1 -5.20 -41.02 -3.75
N MET A 2 -4.48 -41.92 -3.08
CA MET A 2 -3.87 -41.63 -1.78
C MET A 2 -2.39 -41.21 -1.94
N PHE A 3 -1.87 -40.42 -1.02
CA PHE A 3 -0.43 -40.13 -0.91
C PHE A 3 0.03 -40.23 0.54
N ILE A 4 1.33 -40.44 0.72
CA ILE A 4 1.96 -40.50 2.04
C ILE A 4 2.55 -39.12 2.33
N ASP A 5 2.19 -38.57 3.48
CA ASP A 5 2.74 -37.34 4.04
C ASP A 5 3.60 -37.67 5.26
N TYR A 6 4.64 -36.86 5.48
CA TYR A 6 5.57 -37.01 6.59
C TYR A 6 5.57 -35.73 7.42
N GLU A 7 4.85 -35.74 8.53
CA GLU A 7 4.70 -34.56 9.38
C GLU A 7 6.08 -34.08 9.88
N LYS A 8 6.44 -32.83 9.55
CA LYS A 8 7.74 -32.21 9.90
C LYS A 8 8.97 -32.99 9.41
N GLY A 9 8.82 -33.84 8.38
CA GLY A 9 9.92 -34.66 7.86
C GLY A 9 10.28 -35.87 8.74
N ASP A 10 9.43 -36.26 9.70
CA ASP A 10 9.64 -37.49 10.47
C ASP A 10 9.23 -38.72 9.64
N PHE A 11 10.23 -39.40 9.07
CA PHE A 11 10.03 -40.62 8.28
C PHE A 11 9.44 -41.80 9.07
N LYS A 12 9.41 -41.72 10.42
CA LYS A 12 8.90 -42.81 11.27
C LYS A 12 7.38 -42.80 11.44
N LYS A 13 6.70 -41.71 11.05
CA LYS A 13 5.24 -41.54 11.21
C LYS A 13 4.58 -41.18 9.88
N PRO A 14 4.44 -42.13 8.94
CA PRO A 14 3.75 -41.88 7.69
C PRO A 14 2.24 -41.68 7.93
N LEU A 15 1.70 -40.58 7.41
CA LEU A 15 0.26 -40.31 7.38
C LEU A 15 -0.25 -40.53 5.96
N ILE A 16 -1.37 -41.23 5.83
CA ILE A 16 -1.99 -41.45 4.52
C ILE A 16 -3.10 -40.42 4.34
N ASN A 17 -2.94 -39.58 3.32
CA ASN A 17 -3.87 -38.51 2.99
C ASN A 17 -4.49 -38.70 1.60
N GLU A 18 -5.70 -38.19 1.43
CA GLU A 18 -6.38 -38.20 0.14
C GLU A 18 -5.87 -37.06 -0.74
N ARG A 19 -5.47 -37.36 -1.99
CA ARG A 19 -5.08 -36.34 -2.97
C ARG A 19 -6.32 -35.63 -3.51
N LYS A 20 -6.36 -34.30 -3.37
CA LYS A 20 -7.41 -33.43 -3.91
C LYS A 20 -6.78 -32.37 -4.81
N TRP A 21 -7.48 -32.03 -5.90
CA TRP A 21 -7.18 -30.84 -6.69
C TRP A 21 -7.72 -29.63 -5.96
N VAL A 22 -6.82 -28.75 -5.52
CA VAL A 22 -7.16 -27.57 -4.73
C VAL A 22 -6.83 -26.34 -5.56
N LYS A 23 -7.79 -25.41 -5.64
CA LYS A 23 -7.57 -24.09 -6.26
C LYS A 23 -6.91 -23.16 -5.26
N ASN A 24 -6.11 -22.23 -5.75
CA ASN A 24 -5.54 -21.20 -4.90
C ASN A 24 -6.64 -20.25 -4.43
N ASP A 25 -6.57 -19.81 -3.17
CA ASP A 25 -7.58 -18.93 -2.55
C ASP A 25 -7.70 -17.61 -3.33
N PHE A 26 -6.56 -17.11 -3.81
CA PHE A 26 -6.46 -15.96 -4.71
C PHE A 26 -6.01 -16.44 -6.09
N ASN A 27 -6.79 -16.15 -7.12
CA ASN A 27 -6.59 -16.60 -8.49
C ASN A 27 -7.11 -15.55 -9.49
N PHE A 28 -6.87 -15.83 -10.77
CA PHE A 28 -7.25 -14.98 -11.89
C PHE A 28 -8.29 -15.66 -12.81
N ASP A 29 -9.16 -16.53 -12.26
CA ASP A 29 -10.17 -17.28 -13.03
C ASP A 29 -11.24 -16.34 -13.63
N ASP A 30 -11.58 -15.26 -12.93
CA ASP A 30 -12.53 -14.24 -13.36
C ASP A 30 -12.11 -12.83 -12.89
N VAL A 31 -12.77 -11.80 -13.42
CA VAL A 31 -12.43 -10.40 -13.15
C VAL A 31 -12.60 -10.05 -11.66
N SER A 32 -13.60 -10.59 -10.98
CA SER A 32 -13.86 -10.27 -9.58
C SER A 32 -12.81 -10.89 -8.65
N ASN A 33 -12.46 -12.15 -8.87
CA ASN A 33 -11.37 -12.83 -8.16
C ASN A 33 -10.00 -12.22 -8.49
N GLY A 34 -9.78 -11.81 -9.74
CA GLY A 34 -8.59 -11.07 -10.15
C GLY A 34 -8.46 -9.73 -9.43
N MET A 35 -9.56 -8.96 -9.30
CA MET A 35 -9.58 -7.71 -8.54
C MET A 35 -9.28 -7.93 -7.06
N LEU A 36 -9.84 -8.97 -6.45
CA LEU A 36 -9.54 -9.33 -5.05
C LEU A 36 -8.06 -9.70 -4.88
N THR A 37 -7.51 -10.50 -5.80
CA THR A 37 -6.09 -10.88 -5.80
C THR A 37 -5.18 -9.66 -5.90
N LEU A 38 -5.48 -8.75 -6.83
CA LEU A 38 -4.73 -7.50 -7.01
C LEU A 38 -4.88 -6.54 -5.82
N PHE A 39 -6.03 -6.53 -5.15
CA PHE A 39 -6.22 -5.78 -3.92
C PHE A 39 -5.26 -6.27 -2.82
N THR A 40 -5.16 -7.58 -2.60
CA THR A 40 -4.20 -8.16 -1.63
C THR A 40 -2.75 -7.82 -2.01
N VAL A 41 -2.39 -7.82 -3.30
CA VAL A 41 -1.07 -7.37 -3.75
C VAL A 41 -0.84 -5.88 -3.45
N SER A 42 -1.87 -5.04 -3.63
CA SER A 42 -1.79 -3.59 -3.39
C SER A 42 -1.58 -3.22 -1.92
N THR A 43 -1.99 -4.08 -0.99
CA THR A 43 -1.76 -3.91 0.45
C THR A 43 -0.40 -4.46 0.90
N PHE A 44 0.41 -4.99 -0.02
CA PHE A 44 1.68 -5.68 0.25
C PHE A 44 1.56 -6.93 1.14
N GLU A 45 0.39 -7.54 1.22
CA GLU A 45 0.16 -8.73 2.04
C GLU A 45 0.24 -10.01 1.19
N GLY A 46 1.07 -10.97 1.57
CA GLY A 46 1.11 -12.29 0.90
C GLY A 46 1.51 -12.29 -0.59
N TRP A 47 1.81 -11.12 -1.19
CA TRP A 47 2.15 -10.98 -2.61
C TRP A 47 3.34 -11.82 -3.08
N PRO A 48 4.39 -12.12 -2.27
CA PRO A 48 5.47 -13.00 -2.73
C PRO A 48 4.96 -14.41 -3.01
N ARG A 49 4.01 -14.91 -2.19
CA ARG A 49 3.38 -16.22 -2.43
C ARG A 49 2.57 -16.22 -3.72
N LEU A 50 1.83 -15.16 -4.01
CA LEU A 50 1.09 -15.01 -5.26
C LEU A 50 2.02 -14.93 -6.47
N LEU A 51 3.13 -14.20 -6.34
CA LEU A 51 4.18 -14.14 -7.34
C LEU A 51 4.76 -15.53 -7.63
N TYR A 52 5.19 -16.27 -6.61
CA TYR A 52 5.75 -17.61 -6.80
C TYR A 52 4.75 -18.58 -7.42
N ASN A 53 3.49 -18.58 -6.95
CA ASN A 53 2.43 -19.39 -7.57
C ASN A 53 2.21 -19.01 -9.05
N SER A 54 2.42 -17.75 -9.41
CA SER A 54 2.30 -17.27 -10.80
C SER A 54 3.50 -17.62 -11.66
N ILE A 55 4.72 -17.59 -11.09
CA ILE A 55 5.95 -18.05 -11.75
C ILE A 55 5.87 -19.54 -12.06
N ASP A 56 5.35 -20.32 -11.11
CA ASP A 56 5.23 -21.77 -11.26
C ASP A 56 4.04 -22.19 -12.13
N SER A 57 3.28 -21.24 -12.70
CA SER A 57 2.10 -21.53 -13.50
C SER A 57 2.45 -22.28 -14.79
N HIS A 58 1.70 -23.35 -15.08
CA HIS A 58 1.85 -24.15 -16.29
C HIS A 58 0.76 -23.82 -17.32
N SER A 59 0.24 -24.83 -18.01
CA SER A 59 -0.93 -24.76 -18.91
C SER A 59 -2.23 -24.98 -18.12
N GLU A 60 -3.35 -24.60 -18.73
CA GLU A 60 -4.68 -24.79 -18.14
C GLU A 60 -4.95 -26.26 -17.80
N GLY A 61 -5.56 -26.51 -16.64
CA GLY A 61 -5.89 -27.85 -16.16
C GLY A 61 -4.69 -28.66 -15.64
N MET A 62 -3.49 -28.06 -15.57
CA MET A 62 -2.28 -28.72 -15.10
C MET A 62 -1.77 -28.11 -13.79
N GLY A 63 -1.05 -28.92 -13.01
CA GLY A 63 -0.38 -28.46 -11.80
C GLY A 63 0.83 -27.54 -12.08
N PRO A 64 1.38 -26.91 -11.02
CA PRO A 64 2.53 -26.03 -11.15
C PRO A 64 3.80 -26.77 -11.55
N ILE A 65 4.68 -26.10 -12.30
CA ILE A 65 6.05 -26.52 -12.59
C ILE A 65 6.98 -25.45 -12.03
N GLN A 66 7.92 -25.86 -11.18
CA GLN A 66 8.86 -24.95 -10.54
C GLN A 66 9.62 -24.10 -11.56
N ASP A 67 9.64 -22.78 -11.36
CA ASP A 67 10.38 -21.78 -12.16
C ASP A 67 10.02 -21.78 -13.66
N ASN A 68 8.79 -22.15 -14.02
CA ASN A 68 8.37 -22.29 -15.42
C ASN A 68 8.28 -20.94 -16.17
N LYS A 69 7.77 -19.88 -15.54
CA LYS A 69 7.52 -18.57 -16.17
C LYS A 69 8.03 -17.40 -15.32
N PRO A 70 9.35 -17.25 -15.12
CA PRO A 70 9.92 -16.17 -14.31
C PRO A 70 9.60 -14.76 -14.84
N ALA A 71 9.34 -14.62 -16.15
CA ALA A 71 8.97 -13.36 -16.77
C ALA A 71 7.68 -12.73 -16.20
N VAL A 72 6.78 -13.52 -15.60
CA VAL A 72 5.55 -13.04 -14.95
C VAL A 72 5.87 -12.11 -13.77
N ALA A 73 7.06 -12.18 -13.18
CA ALA A 73 7.49 -11.27 -12.12
C ALA A 73 7.42 -9.80 -12.53
N ILE A 74 7.68 -9.49 -13.81
CA ILE A 74 7.63 -8.12 -14.34
C ILE A 74 6.25 -7.50 -14.13
N PHE A 75 5.18 -8.27 -14.31
CA PHE A 75 3.81 -7.80 -14.09
C PHE A 75 3.59 -7.33 -12.65
N TYR A 76 4.01 -8.13 -11.67
CA TYR A 76 3.85 -7.82 -10.24
C TYR A 76 4.64 -6.57 -9.85
N PHE A 77 5.90 -6.44 -10.28
CA PHE A 77 6.71 -5.27 -9.95
C PHE A 77 6.16 -3.98 -10.57
N ILE A 78 5.74 -4.03 -11.84
CA ILE A 78 5.12 -2.87 -12.49
C ILE A 78 3.83 -2.48 -11.77
N PHE A 79 2.95 -3.45 -11.49
CA PHE A 79 1.70 -3.22 -10.79
C PHE A 79 1.92 -2.57 -9.41
N ILE A 80 2.85 -3.12 -8.62
CA ILE A 80 3.19 -2.61 -7.30
C ILE A 80 3.69 -1.17 -7.38
N ILE A 81 4.61 -0.85 -8.30
CA ILE A 81 5.17 0.51 -8.45
C ILE A 81 4.06 1.50 -8.83
N VAL A 82 3.24 1.14 -9.81
CA VAL A 82 2.17 2.01 -10.31
C VAL A 82 1.13 2.28 -9.21
N ILE A 83 0.64 1.24 -8.54
CA ILE A 83 -0.38 1.40 -7.50
C ILE A 83 0.19 2.12 -6.27
N ALA A 84 1.43 1.83 -5.86
CA ALA A 84 2.07 2.54 -4.76
C ALA A 84 2.22 4.04 -5.05
N PHE A 85 2.57 4.40 -6.29
CA PHE A 85 2.64 5.81 -6.71
C PHE A 85 1.28 6.50 -6.61
N PHE A 86 0.21 5.86 -7.08
CA PHE A 86 -1.15 6.40 -6.94
C PHE A 86 -1.59 6.51 -5.48
N MET A 87 -1.35 5.49 -4.66
CA MET A 87 -1.70 5.50 -3.24
C MET A 87 -0.99 6.63 -2.48
N MET A 88 0.31 6.84 -2.73
CA MET A 88 1.07 7.94 -2.13
C MET A 88 0.50 9.30 -2.54
N ASN A 89 0.15 9.48 -3.81
CA ASN A 89 -0.42 10.72 -4.30
C ASN A 89 -1.81 11.00 -3.71
N ILE A 90 -2.66 9.98 -3.58
CA ILE A 90 -3.97 10.10 -2.93
C ILE A 90 -3.79 10.51 -1.47
N PHE A 91 -2.88 9.86 -0.75
CA PHE A 91 -2.59 10.18 0.65
C PHE A 91 -2.11 11.63 0.80
N VAL A 92 -1.13 12.06 0.00
CA VAL A 92 -0.61 13.44 0.01
C VAL A 92 -1.72 14.44 -0.33
N GLY A 93 -2.53 14.15 -1.35
CA GLY A 93 -3.66 14.99 -1.74
C GLY A 93 -4.68 15.17 -0.62
N PHE A 94 -5.08 14.08 0.04
CA PHE A 94 -5.99 14.12 1.17
C PHE A 94 -5.44 14.94 2.34
N VAL A 95 -4.17 14.73 2.70
CA VAL A 95 -3.50 15.46 3.78
C VAL A 95 -3.45 16.96 3.48
N ILE A 96 -3.05 17.36 2.27
CA ILE A 96 -3.01 18.78 1.86
C ILE A 96 -4.39 19.42 1.94
N VAL A 97 -5.41 18.78 1.39
CA VAL A 97 -6.79 19.30 1.39
C VAL A 97 -7.31 19.47 2.81
N THR A 98 -7.01 18.52 3.70
CA THR A 98 -7.41 18.60 5.11
C THR A 98 -6.72 19.76 5.83
N PHE A 99 -5.40 19.93 5.66
CA PHE A 99 -4.66 21.05 6.23
C PHE A 99 -5.13 22.42 5.73
N GLN A 100 -5.49 22.51 4.45
CA GLN A 100 -6.06 23.74 3.88
C GLN A 100 -7.44 24.02 4.46
N ASN A 101 -8.31 23.01 4.55
CA ASN A 101 -9.64 23.16 5.11
C ASN A 101 -9.57 23.59 6.58
N GLU A 102 -8.83 22.87 7.43
CA GLU A 102 -8.72 23.21 8.87
C GLU A 102 -8.00 24.55 9.08
N GLY A 103 -6.92 24.81 8.35
CA GLY A 103 -6.15 26.05 8.47
C GLY A 103 -6.87 27.31 7.98
N GLU A 104 -7.86 27.17 7.10
CA GLU A 104 -8.65 28.29 6.56
C GLU A 104 -10.08 28.36 7.09
N GLN A 105 -10.57 27.34 7.80
CA GLN A 105 -11.96 27.25 8.24
C GLN A 105 -12.36 28.35 9.23
N GLU A 106 -11.51 28.69 10.21
CA GLU A 106 -11.76 29.80 11.14
C GLU A 106 -11.84 31.16 10.43
N TYR A 107 -11.30 31.22 9.23
CA TYR A 107 -11.03 32.43 8.47
C TYR A 107 -11.95 32.63 7.27
N LYS A 108 -12.86 31.67 6.99
CA LYS A 108 -13.78 31.66 5.84
C LYS A 108 -14.72 32.87 5.76
N ASN A 109 -15.14 33.42 6.90
CA ASN A 109 -16.07 34.56 6.97
C ASN A 109 -15.38 35.88 7.33
N CYS A 110 -14.06 35.93 7.30
CA CYS A 110 -13.30 37.13 7.64
C CYS A 110 -13.03 37.94 6.38
N GLU A 111 -13.37 39.23 6.39
CA GLU A 111 -13.13 40.15 5.27
C GLU A 111 -11.64 40.43 5.01
N LEU A 112 -10.78 40.10 5.97
CA LEU A 112 -9.34 40.35 5.92
C LEU A 112 -8.58 39.17 5.30
N ASP A 113 -7.63 39.46 4.42
CA ASP A 113 -6.76 38.43 3.81
C ASP A 113 -5.71 37.87 4.82
N LYS A 114 -4.96 36.83 4.42
CA LYS A 114 -3.91 36.21 5.26
C LYS A 114 -2.78 37.18 5.64
N ASN A 115 -2.33 38.03 4.71
CA ASN A 115 -1.29 39.03 4.93
C ASN A 115 -1.78 40.16 5.84
N GLN A 116 -2.99 40.68 5.60
CA GLN A 116 -3.60 41.71 6.44
C GLN A 116 -3.74 41.25 7.88
N ARG A 117 -4.24 40.03 8.09
CA ARG A 117 -4.33 39.42 9.43
C ARG A 117 -2.97 39.31 10.11
N LYS A 118 -1.94 38.82 9.40
CA LYS A 118 -0.57 38.74 9.94
C LYS A 118 -0.02 40.13 10.31
N CYS A 119 -0.26 41.14 9.48
CA CYS A 119 0.17 42.52 9.76
C CYS A 119 -0.54 43.10 10.99
N ILE A 120 -1.85 42.93 11.11
CA ILE A 120 -2.63 43.40 12.27
C ILE A 120 -2.20 42.65 13.53
N GLU A 121 -2.08 41.33 13.47
CA GLU A 121 -1.64 40.52 14.60
C GLU A 121 -0.26 40.94 15.09
N PHE A 122 0.68 41.17 14.16
CA PHE A 122 2.01 41.68 14.50
C PHE A 122 1.94 43.06 15.16
N ALA A 123 1.21 44.01 14.56
CA ALA A 123 1.07 45.36 15.09
C ALA A 123 0.46 45.37 16.51
N LEU A 124 -0.49 44.48 16.79
CA LEU A 124 -1.15 44.37 18.10
C LEU A 124 -0.30 43.63 19.15
N LYS A 125 0.54 42.66 18.74
CA LYS A 125 1.29 41.79 19.68
C LYS A 125 2.74 42.20 19.89
N VAL A 126 3.32 43.06 19.05
CA VAL A 126 4.75 43.40 19.12
C VAL A 126 5.08 44.11 20.44
N LYS A 127 6.20 43.71 21.06
CA LYS A 127 6.74 44.35 22.27
C LYS A 127 8.05 45.08 21.91
N PRO A 128 8.35 46.22 22.56
CA PRO A 128 9.55 46.98 22.27
C PRO A 128 10.81 46.17 22.54
N ILE A 129 11.75 46.22 21.61
CA ILE A 129 13.07 45.60 21.74
C ILE A 129 13.96 46.55 22.53
N ARG A 130 14.62 46.05 23.58
CA ARG A 130 15.60 46.84 24.33
C ARG A 130 16.85 47.07 23.48
N ARG A 131 17.14 48.32 23.13
CA ARG A 131 18.42 48.76 22.56
C ARG A 131 19.18 49.61 23.57
N TYR A 132 20.48 49.36 23.71
CA TYR A 132 21.36 50.16 24.57
C TYR A 132 21.59 51.54 23.94
N ILE A 133 21.38 52.61 24.73
CA ILE A 133 21.68 53.99 24.35
C ILE A 133 22.91 54.42 25.16
N PRO A 134 24.07 54.69 24.51
CA PRO A 134 25.25 55.19 25.21
C PRO A 134 24.98 56.58 25.80
N LYS A 135 25.47 56.83 27.02
CA LYS A 135 25.43 58.17 27.64
C LYS A 135 26.54 59.04 27.03
N ALA A 136 26.20 60.30 26.73
CA ALA A 136 27.17 61.34 26.37
C ALA A 136 27.99 61.76 27.58
#